data_AF-A0A1G6VR75-F1
#
_entry.id   AF-A0A1G6VR75-F1
#
_cell.length_a   1.000
_cell.length_b   1.000
_cell.length_c   1.000
_cell.angle_alpha   90.00
_cell.angle_beta   90.00
_cell.angle_gamma   90.00
#
_symmetry.space_group_name_H-M   'P 1'
#
loop_
_entity.id
_entity.type
_entity.pdbx_description
1 polymer ?
#
loop_
_entity_poly.entity_id
_entity_poly.type
_entity_poly.pdbx_seq_one_letter_code
_entity_poly.pdbx_strand_id
1 'polypeptide(L)'
;MSVIFYLHKLPKYSNFIVLLIKFSNMSTTTSINVGNHFKGFLARLTKAGRYGSASEAVRAALRLLEDEEAKYGTLMKALEEGEESGECTENFDDVVRGAIAEQKTEAAQ
;
A
#
# COMPACT_ATOMS: atom_id res chain seq x y z
N MET A 1 -25.60 -10.82 6.28
CA MET A 1 -25.06 -11.68 5.20
C MET A 1 -23.61 -11.27 4.99
N SER A 2 -22.68 -11.89 5.72
CA SER A 2 -21.29 -11.42 5.83
C SER A 2 -20.44 -11.95 4.68
N VAL A 3 -19.53 -11.12 4.15
CA VAL A 3 -18.61 -11.40 3.01
C VAL A 3 -17.86 -12.74 3.15
N ILE A 4 -17.70 -13.20 4.40
CA ILE A 4 -17.14 -14.49 4.80
C ILE A 4 -17.85 -15.69 4.13
N PHE A 5 -19.16 -15.62 3.85
CA PHE A 5 -19.89 -16.74 3.25
C PHE A 5 -19.60 -16.93 1.75
N TYR A 6 -19.26 -15.85 1.03
CA TYR A 6 -19.05 -15.91 -0.43
C TYR A 6 -17.69 -16.51 -0.82
N LEU A 7 -16.69 -16.44 0.07
CA LEU A 7 -15.33 -16.93 -0.20
C LEU A 7 -15.15 -18.44 0.06
N HIS A 8 -16.13 -19.12 0.66
CA HIS A 8 -16.08 -20.57 0.87
C HIS A 8 -16.30 -21.37 -0.44
N LYS A 9 -16.74 -20.73 -1.53
CA LYS A 9 -17.11 -21.41 -2.80
C LYS A 9 -16.02 -21.42 -3.87
N LEU A 10 -14.79 -21.04 -3.53
CA LEU A 10 -13.66 -21.10 -4.45
C LEU A 10 -12.50 -21.89 -3.82
N PRO A 11 -12.26 -23.15 -4.26
CA PRO A 11 -11.23 -24.01 -3.68
C PRO A 11 -9.80 -23.45 -3.83
N LYS A 12 -9.63 -22.47 -4.73
CA LYS A 12 -8.35 -21.82 -5.04
C LYS A 12 -7.83 -20.90 -3.92
N TYR A 13 -8.69 -20.41 -3.00
CA TYR A 13 -8.30 -19.47 -1.93
C TYR A 13 -8.33 -20.07 -0.52
N SER A 14 -8.59 -21.38 -0.38
CA SER A 14 -8.69 -22.06 0.92
C SER A 14 -7.44 -21.84 1.79
N ASN A 15 -6.24 -21.96 1.21
CA ASN A 15 -4.99 -21.72 1.93
C ASN A 15 -4.76 -20.26 2.31
N PHE A 16 -5.24 -19.31 1.49
CA PHE A 16 -5.11 -17.87 1.75
C PHE A 16 -6.08 -17.40 2.83
N ILE A 17 -7.30 -17.96 2.85
CA ILE A 17 -8.30 -17.71 3.90
C ILE A 17 -7.82 -18.26 5.25
N VAL A 18 -7.26 -19.47 5.28
CA VAL A 18 -6.67 -20.04 6.50
C VAL A 18 -5.47 -19.20 6.98
N LEU A 19 -4.63 -18.69 6.07
CA LEU A 19 -3.51 -17.80 6.41
C LEU A 19 -3.99 -16.45 6.99
N LEU A 20 -5.02 -15.83 6.41
CA LEU A 20 -5.61 -14.58 6.90
C LEU A 20 -6.30 -14.75 8.26
N ILE A 21 -7.00 -15.87 8.49
CA ILE A 21 -7.60 -16.20 9.79
C ILE A 21 -6.51 -16.44 10.85
N LYS A 22 -5.42 -17.11 10.48
CA LYS A 22 -4.27 -17.37 11.38
C LYS A 22 -3.49 -16.09 11.71
N PHE A 23 -3.39 -15.14 10.77
CA PHE A 23 -2.79 -13.82 10.96
C PHE A 23 -3.67 -12.88 11.80
N SER A 24 -5.00 -12.97 11.63
CA SER A 24 -5.96 -12.15 12.39
C SER A 24 -6.00 -12.44 13.90
N ASN A 25 -5.45 -13.57 14.35
CA ASN A 25 -5.52 -14.04 15.74
C ASN A 25 -4.21 -13.97 16.53
N MET A 26 -3.13 -13.39 15.99
CA MET A 26 -1.85 -13.36 16.71
C MET A 26 -1.39 -11.92 17.00
N SER A 27 -1.52 -11.50 18.27
CA SER A 27 -0.66 -10.46 18.82
C SER A 27 0.77 -11.04 18.96
N THR A 28 1.53 -11.04 17.86
CA THR A 28 2.91 -11.51 17.85
C THR A 28 3.81 -10.50 18.55
N THR A 29 4.35 -10.87 19.71
CA THR A 29 5.40 -10.09 20.35
C THR A 29 6.73 -10.47 19.72
N THR A 30 7.19 -9.68 18.76
CA THR A 30 8.47 -9.89 18.09
C THR A 30 9.57 -9.13 18.83
N SER A 31 10.58 -9.86 19.33
CA SER A 31 11.78 -9.24 19.91
C SER A 31 12.76 -8.91 18.79
N ILE A 32 13.12 -7.63 18.64
CA ILE A 32 13.97 -7.13 17.57
C ILE A 32 15.12 -6.32 18.19
N ASN A 33 16.36 -6.57 17.77
CA ASN A 33 17.50 -5.76 18.19
C ASN A 33 17.66 -4.54 17.27
N VAL A 34 17.24 -3.37 17.74
CA VAL A 34 17.15 -2.13 16.95
C VAL A 34 18.41 -1.26 17.04
N GLY A 35 19.58 -1.82 17.34
CA GLY A 35 20.85 -1.07 17.43
C GLY A 35 20.87 0.08 18.46
N ASN A 36 22.04 0.67 18.71
CA ASN A 36 22.14 1.75 19.72
C ASN A 36 21.56 3.08 19.22
N HIS A 37 21.69 3.37 17.92
CA HIS A 37 21.17 4.59 17.31
C HIS A 37 19.64 4.72 17.49
N PHE A 38 18.89 3.69 17.10
CA PHE A 38 17.42 3.76 17.18
C PHE A 38 16.91 3.60 18.60
N LYS A 39 17.63 2.93 19.52
CA LYS A 39 17.30 2.96 20.95
C LYS A 39 17.26 4.39 21.48
N GLY A 40 18.28 5.19 21.18
CA GLY A 40 18.32 6.61 21.57
C GLY A 40 17.20 7.43 20.95
N PHE A 41 16.91 7.19 19.67
CA PHE A 41 15.79 7.84 18.97
C PHE A 41 14.43 7.49 19.58
N LEU A 42 14.13 6.20 19.77
CA LEU A 42 12.89 5.73 20.39
C LEU A 42 12.72 6.28 21.81
N ALA A 43 13.81 6.33 22.59
CA ALA A 43 13.78 6.92 23.93
C ALA A 43 13.47 8.42 23.91
N ARG A 44 13.96 9.17 22.91
CA ARG A 44 13.59 10.59 22.76
C ARG A 44 12.11 10.75 22.40
N LEU A 45 11.61 9.91 21.50
CA LEU A 45 10.20 9.96 21.07
C LEU A 45 9.23 9.63 22.21
N THR A 46 9.55 8.63 23.04
CA THR A 46 8.72 8.28 24.19
C THR A 46 8.83 9.31 25.32
N LYS A 47 10.04 9.82 25.61
CA LYS A 47 10.23 10.90 26.61
C LYS A 47 9.53 12.20 26.22
N ALA A 48 9.45 12.49 24.92
CA ALA A 48 8.71 13.65 24.41
C ALA A 48 7.18 13.48 24.50
N GLY A 49 6.68 12.31 24.94
CA GLY A 49 5.24 12.03 25.03
C GLY A 49 4.56 11.79 23.69
N ARG A 50 5.30 11.71 22.59
CA ARG A 50 4.73 11.49 21.24
C ARG A 50 4.17 10.08 21.09
N TYR A 51 4.76 9.11 21.78
CA TYR A 51 4.28 7.72 21.84
C TYR A 51 4.37 7.21 23.28
N GLY A 52 3.41 6.39 23.71
CA GLY A 52 3.36 5.80 25.04
C GLY A 52 4.37 4.66 25.25
N SER A 53 4.91 4.08 24.19
CA SER A 53 5.96 3.05 24.27
C SER A 53 6.84 2.97 23.02
N ALA A 54 7.99 2.31 23.15
CA ALA A 54 8.85 2.01 22.01
C ALA A 54 8.14 1.14 20.97
N SER A 55 7.35 0.15 21.41
CA SER A 55 6.57 -0.73 20.52
C SER A 55 5.48 0.02 19.74
N GLU A 56 4.91 1.08 20.32
CA GLU A 56 3.99 1.97 19.62
C GLU A 56 4.71 2.81 18.56
N ALA A 57 5.84 3.41 18.92
CA ALA A 57 6.66 4.18 17.98
C ALA A 57 7.14 3.32 16.80
N VAL A 58 7.56 2.08 17.05
CA VAL A 58 7.97 1.13 16.01
C VAL A 58 6.80 0.77 15.09
N ARG A 59 5.60 0.52 15.64
CA ARG A 59 4.40 0.28 14.81
C ARG A 59 4.05 1.47 13.94
N ALA A 60 4.15 2.69 14.47
CA ALA A 60 3.94 3.90 13.68
C ALA A 60 4.96 4.05 12.55
N ALA A 61 6.23 3.74 12.82
CA ALA A 61 7.29 3.75 11.80
C ALA A 61 7.04 2.70 10.70
N LEU A 62 6.61 1.49 11.06
CA LEU A 62 6.31 0.44 10.09
C LEU A 62 5.11 0.76 9.21
N ARG A 63 4.07 1.42 9.74
CA ARG A 63 2.95 1.91 8.92
C ARG A 63 3.40 2.92 7.88
N LEU A 64 4.29 3.83 8.26
CA LEU A 64 4.84 4.80 7.32
C LEU A 64 5.65 4.12 6.21
N LEU A 65 6.45 3.11 6.57
CA LEU A 65 7.19 2.32 5.60
C LEU A 65 6.26 1.55 4.65
N GLU A 66 5.19 0.95 5.17
CA GLU A 66 4.17 0.27 4.37
C GLU A 66 3.53 1.21 3.33
N ASP A 67 3.17 2.44 3.74
CA ASP A 67 2.64 3.45 2.83
C ASP A 67 3.64 3.86 1.74
N GLU A 68 4.94 3.92 2.08
CA GLU A 68 6.00 4.26 1.15
C GLU A 68 6.24 3.14 0.12
N GLU A 69 6.33 1.90 0.59
CA GLU A 69 6.45 0.71 -0.27
C GLU A 69 5.23 0.55 -1.20
N ALA A 70 4.02 0.83 -0.72
CA ALA A 70 2.82 0.79 -1.55
C ALA A 70 2.86 1.83 -2.69
N LYS A 71 3.32 3.05 -2.40
CA LYS A 71 3.51 4.10 -3.41
C LYS A 71 4.58 3.70 -4.42
N TYR A 72 5.70 3.16 -3.93
CA TYR A 72 6.78 2.69 -4.78
C TYR A 72 6.31 1.58 -5.71
N GLY A 73 5.58 0.58 -5.20
CA GLY A 73 5.01 -0.50 -6.01
C GLY A 73 4.03 0.01 -7.07
N THR A 74 3.19 0.99 -6.73
CA THR A 74 2.27 1.63 -7.69
C THR A 74 3.02 2.35 -8.80
N LEU A 75 4.08 3.09 -8.44
CA LEU A 75 4.91 3.80 -9.40
C LEU A 75 5.62 2.83 -10.35
N MET A 76 6.22 1.76 -9.82
CA MET A 76 6.89 0.76 -10.64
C MET A 76 5.93 0.10 -11.63
N LYS A 77 4.71 -0.22 -11.20
CA LYS A 77 3.67 -0.77 -12.09
C LYS A 77 3.28 0.21 -13.20
N ALA A 78 3.12 1.50 -12.87
CA ALA A 78 2.80 2.52 -13.87
C ALA A 78 3.92 2.72 -14.90
N LEU A 79 5.19 2.56 -14.48
CA LEU A 79 6.33 2.57 -15.39
C LEU A 79 6.32 1.35 -16.31
N GLU A 80 6.10 0.15 -15.76
CA GLU A 80 5.99 -1.09 -16.55
C GLU A 80 4.85 -0.98 -17.58
N GLU A 81 3.67 -0.51 -17.17
CA GLU A 81 2.54 -0.26 -18.08
C GLU A 81 2.88 0.76 -19.18
N GLY A 82 3.63 1.82 -18.83
CA GLY A 82 4.10 2.81 -19.81
C GLY A 82 5.10 2.23 -20.81
N GLU A 83 6.06 1.42 -20.35
CA GLU A 83 7.03 0.75 -21.21
C GLU A 83 6.36 -0.27 -22.15
N GLU A 84 5.39 -1.03 -21.65
CA GLU A 84 4.61 -1.99 -22.44
C GLU A 84 3.65 -1.32 -23.44
N SER A 85 3.27 -0.05 -23.20
CA SER A 85 2.35 0.69 -24.09
C SER A 85 2.96 1.06 -25.44
N GLY A 86 4.28 0.94 -25.60
CA GLY A 86 5.00 1.24 -26.83
C GLY A 86 5.17 2.75 -27.10
N GLU A 87 5.69 3.10 -28.27
CA GLU A 87 5.92 4.50 -28.64
C GLU A 87 4.63 5.19 -29.11
N CYS A 88 4.40 6.40 -28.59
CA CYS A 88 3.31 7.24 -29.06
C CYS A 88 3.62 7.78 -30.47
N THR A 89 2.69 7.57 -31.40
CA THR A 89 2.81 8.06 -32.79
C THR A 89 2.17 9.42 -33.01
N GLU A 90 1.41 9.92 -32.03
CA GLU A 90 0.70 11.18 -32.09
C GLU A 90 1.58 12.33 -31.61
N ASN A 91 1.35 13.54 -32.16
CA ASN A 91 1.98 14.74 -31.63
C ASN A 91 1.20 15.28 -30.43
N PHE A 92 1.83 16.18 -29.67
CA PHE A 92 1.22 16.77 -28.49
C PHE A 92 -0.13 17.47 -28.77
N ASP A 93 -0.24 18.21 -29.88
CA ASP A 93 -1.46 18.95 -30.25
C ASP A 93 -2.64 18.03 -30.63
N ASP A 94 -2.35 16.84 -31.19
CA ASP A 94 -3.33 15.80 -31.50
C ASP A 94 -3.85 15.15 -30.22
N VAL A 95 -2.95 14.78 -29.30
CA VAL A 95 -3.30 14.20 -27.99
C VAL A 95 -4.16 15.17 -27.17
N VAL A 96 -3.78 16.46 -27.12
CA VAL A 96 -4.55 17.47 -26.39
C VAL A 96 -5.94 17.67 -27.00
N ARG A 97 -6.05 17.68 -28.34
CA ARG A 97 -7.36 17.79 -29.00
C ARG A 97 -8.23 16.57 -28.74
N GLY A 98 -7.66 15.36 -28.75
CA GLY A 98 -8.35 14.12 -28.40
C GLY A 98 -8.94 14.18 -26.98
N ALA A 99 -8.12 14.51 -25.98
CA ALA A 99 -8.55 14.59 -24.59
C ALA A 99 -9.68 15.62 -24.35
N ILE A 100 -9.63 16.78 -25.02
CA ILE A 100 -10.68 17.81 -24.92
C ILE A 100 -11.99 17.32 -25.58
N ALA A 101 -11.90 16.58 -26.67
CA ALA A 101 -13.07 16.03 -27.36
C ALA A 101 -13.76 14.96 -26.50
N GLU A 102 -12.99 14.06 -25.89
CA GLU A 102 -13.49 12.99 -25.02
C GLU A 102 -14.25 13.52 -23.80
N GLN A 103 -13.70 14.53 -23.10
CA GLN A 103 -14.38 15.14 -21.95
C GLN A 103 -15.70 15.85 -22.32
N LYS A 104 -15.81 16.42 -23.52
CA LYS A 104 -17.05 17.07 -23.98
C LYS A 104 -18.17 16.06 -24.26
N THR A 105 -17.83 14.84 -24.67
CA THR A 105 -18.80 13.77 -24.90
C THR A 105 -19.36 13.19 -23.60
N GLU A 106 -18.57 13.14 -22.52
CA GLU A 106 -19.04 12.67 -21.20
C GLU A 106 -19.92 13.70 -20.49
N ALA A 107 -19.68 15.00 -20.69
CA ALA A 107 -20.51 16.07 -20.13
C ALA A 107 -21.88 16.25 -20.81
N ALA A 108 -22.12 15.55 -21.93
CA ALA A 108 -23.37 15.61 -22.70
C ALA A 108 -24.30 14.40 -22.44
N GLN A 109 -23.90 13.48 -21.54
CA GLN A 109 -24.73 12.38 -21.01
C GLN A 109 -25.23 12.73 -19.61
#